data_AF-A0A9P1IH14-F1
#
_entry.id   AF-A0A9P1IH14-F1
#
_cell.length_a   1.000
_cell.length_b   1.000
_cell.length_c   1.000
_cell.angle_alpha   90.00
_cell.angle_beta   90.00
_cell.angle_gamma   90.00
#
_symmetry.space_group_name_H-M   'P 1'
#
loop_
_entity.id
_entity.type
_entity.pdbx_description
1 polymer ?
#
loop_
_entity_poly.entity_id
_entity_poly.type
_entity_poly.pdbx_seq_one_letter_code
_entity_poly.pdbx_strand_id
1 'polypeptide(L)'
;MSLSAANQLLVFAYGRNIKNKLLYCSSRPGDRDASSLIIERLREVLIESAESDDLKIGVPLAPAMTHAICYMKKDNKRITAEACADSLNTANPTSSTNDQSEESDEKSITRAVVIGITPVCGGEHSSLMNLFFSAAKQNICVDVISLADDNNGGILQQAADITGGLFLHTPNPTNLLKVLMTHVLADPAYRASFPQPTLDSVDYRASCACHHQLVSNGWVCSVCLSVLCQYMPICKVCKSVFKMTHLPKKILKRKRKD
;
A
#
# COMPACT_ATOMS: atom_id res chain seq x y z
N MET A 1 0.52 20.81 9.03
CA MET A 1 1.37 21.99 9.28
C MET A 1 1.12 22.63 10.65
N SER A 2 -0.13 22.90 11.06
CA SER A 2 -0.40 23.63 12.33
C SER A 2 -0.04 22.88 13.62
N LEU A 3 0.00 21.54 13.60
CA LEU A 3 0.33 20.73 14.78
C LEU A 3 1.82 20.76 15.15
N SER A 4 2.71 20.94 14.17
CA SER A 4 4.15 21.08 14.38
C SER A 4 4.79 21.68 13.14
N ALA A 5 5.76 22.57 13.34
CA ALA A 5 6.53 23.19 12.26
C ALA A 5 7.39 22.19 11.48
N ALA A 6 7.72 21.04 12.08
CA ALA A 6 8.49 19.97 11.44
C ALA A 6 7.63 19.08 10.52
N ASN A 7 6.30 19.22 10.54
CA ASN A 7 5.42 18.35 9.78
C ASN A 7 5.54 18.61 8.28
N GLN A 8 5.92 17.57 7.53
CA GLN A 8 5.94 17.60 6.07
C GLN A 8 4.65 16.99 5.50
N LEU A 9 4.20 17.52 4.36
CA LEU A 9 3.02 17.03 3.65
C LEU A 9 3.40 16.70 2.20
N LEU A 10 3.07 15.47 1.81
CA LEU A 10 3.16 15.00 0.44
C LEU A 10 1.74 14.64 -0.02
N VAL A 11 1.31 15.20 -1.16
CA VAL A 11 0.03 14.87 -1.78
C VAL A 11 0.29 14.18 -3.09
N PHE A 12 -0.18 12.95 -3.21
CA PHE A 12 -0.13 12.19 -4.44
C PHE A 12 -1.54 12.00 -5.00
N ALA A 13 -1.69 12.15 -6.31
CA ALA A 13 -2.87 11.70 -7.02
C ALA A 13 -2.56 10.39 -7.75
N TYR A 14 -3.51 9.49 -7.69
CA TYR A 14 -3.58 8.32 -8.55
C TYR A 14 -4.86 8.43 -9.37
N GLY A 15 -4.72 8.24 -10.67
CA GLY A 15 -5.82 8.42 -11.60
C GLY A 15 -5.38 8.03 -13.00
N ARG A 16 -6.35 7.95 -13.90
CA ARG A 16 -6.10 7.74 -15.32
C ARG A 16 -5.38 8.98 -15.89
N ASN A 17 -4.41 8.76 -16.79
CA ASN A 17 -3.66 9.82 -17.47
C ASN A 17 -2.89 10.80 -16.55
N ILE A 18 -2.74 10.48 -15.26
CA ILE A 18 -1.92 11.31 -14.36
C ILE A 18 -0.44 11.02 -14.64
N LYS A 19 0.18 11.88 -15.46
CA LYS A 19 1.63 11.85 -15.73
C LYS A 19 2.43 12.13 -14.46
N ASN A 20 2.06 13.18 -13.73
CA ASN A 20 2.71 13.61 -12.49
C ASN A 20 1.87 13.20 -11.28
N LYS A 21 2.25 12.09 -10.66
CA LYS A 21 1.54 11.57 -9.47
C LYS A 21 1.72 12.43 -8.24
N LEU A 22 2.84 13.14 -8.11
CA LEU A 22 3.11 14.05 -7.00
C LEU A 22 2.46 15.40 -7.30
N LEU A 23 1.37 15.72 -6.59
CA LEU A 23 0.68 17.01 -6.73
C LEU A 23 1.34 18.10 -5.88
N TYR A 24 1.75 17.77 -4.66
CA TYR A 24 2.31 18.73 -3.71
C TYR A 24 3.38 18.10 -2.83
N CYS A 25 4.42 18.86 -2.53
CA CYS A 25 5.47 18.49 -1.59
C CYS A 25 5.89 19.74 -0.81
N SER A 26 5.70 19.72 0.51
CA SER A 26 6.07 20.84 1.38
C SER A 26 7.56 21.18 1.40
N SER A 27 8.42 20.22 1.03
CA SER A 27 9.88 20.37 1.06
C SER A 27 10.42 21.13 -0.16
N ARG A 28 9.57 21.50 -1.13
CA ARG A 28 10.00 22.26 -2.32
C ARG A 28 10.05 23.76 -2.02
N PRO A 29 11.19 24.43 -2.27
CA PRO A 29 11.30 25.87 -2.08
C PRO A 29 10.48 26.61 -3.16
N GLY A 30 9.29 27.07 -2.81
CA GLY A 30 8.40 27.82 -3.72
C GLY A 30 6.91 27.56 -3.48
N ASP A 31 6.55 26.38 -2.96
CA ASP A 31 5.16 25.93 -2.84
C ASP A 31 4.56 26.25 -1.45
N ARG A 32 4.49 27.54 -1.09
CA ARG A 32 3.86 27.96 0.19
C ARG A 32 2.34 27.79 0.18
N ASP A 33 1.69 28.04 -0.97
CA ASP A 33 0.25 27.84 -1.13
C ASP A 33 -0.06 26.47 -1.72
N ALA A 34 -0.27 25.48 -0.84
CA ALA A 34 -0.63 24.13 -1.24
C ALA A 34 -1.95 24.08 -2.03
N SER A 35 -2.95 24.87 -1.62
CA SER A 35 -4.30 24.81 -2.18
C SER A 35 -4.36 25.23 -3.64
N SER A 36 -3.71 26.35 -3.99
CA SER A 36 -3.72 26.86 -5.38
C SER A 36 -3.01 25.89 -6.32
N LEU A 37 -1.85 25.37 -5.93
CA LEU A 37 -1.09 24.41 -6.71
C LEU A 37 -1.86 23.10 -6.91
N ILE A 38 -2.47 22.55 -5.86
CA ILE A 38 -3.26 21.32 -5.96
C ILE A 38 -4.46 21.52 -6.90
N ILE A 39 -5.17 22.65 -6.77
CA ILE A 39 -6.32 22.97 -7.64
C ILE A 39 -5.87 23.11 -9.10
N GLU A 40 -4.76 23.78 -9.36
CA GLU A 40 -4.19 23.94 -10.70
C GLU A 40 -3.84 22.60 -11.32
N ARG A 41 -3.10 21.74 -10.60
CA ARG A 41 -2.73 20.40 -11.07
C ARG A 41 -3.94 19.49 -11.28
N LEU A 42 -4.93 19.55 -10.40
CA LEU A 42 -6.18 18.80 -10.58
C LEU A 42 -6.95 19.29 -11.80
N ARG A 43 -6.98 20.61 -12.04
CA ARG A 43 -7.61 21.19 -13.25
C ARG A 43 -6.91 20.69 -14.51
N GLU A 44 -5.58 20.68 -14.55
CA GLU A 44 -4.79 20.12 -15.68
C GLU A 44 -5.18 18.66 -15.95
N VAL A 45 -5.22 17.82 -14.91
CA VAL A 45 -5.58 16.40 -15.01
C VAL A 45 -7.01 16.20 -15.52
N LEU A 46 -7.96 17.01 -15.04
CA LEU A 46 -9.36 16.92 -15.46
C LEU A 46 -9.55 17.33 -16.92
N ILE A 47 -8.81 18.34 -17.39
CA ILE A 47 -8.81 18.74 -18.81
C ILE A 47 -8.27 17.60 -19.68
N GLU A 48 -7.11 17.03 -19.34
CA GLU A 48 -6.51 15.91 -20.09
C GLU A 48 -7.40 14.65 -20.07
N SER A 49 -8.13 14.41 -18.97
CA SER A 49 -9.08 13.31 -18.89
C SER A 49 -10.31 13.53 -19.75
N ALA A 50 -10.80 14.76 -19.88
CA ALA A 50 -11.97 15.10 -20.69
C ALA A 50 -11.70 14.92 -22.20
N GLU A 51 -10.45 15.02 -22.62
CA GLU A 51 -10.03 14.79 -24.01
C GLU A 51 -9.88 13.30 -24.37
N SER A 52 -9.99 12.39 -23.38
CA SER A 52 -9.78 10.95 -23.58
C SER A 52 -11.09 10.14 -23.50
N ASP A 53 -11.43 9.42 -24.58
CA ASP A 53 -12.67 8.62 -24.71
C ASP A 53 -12.56 7.17 -24.18
N ASP A 54 -11.53 6.85 -23.40
CA ASP A 54 -11.24 5.47 -23.02
C ASP A 54 -12.06 4.99 -21.80
N LEU A 55 -13.00 4.07 -22.04
CA LEU A 55 -13.89 3.44 -21.05
C LEU A 55 -13.23 2.44 -20.06
N LYS A 56 -11.90 2.43 -19.90
CA LYS A 56 -11.26 1.42 -19.02
C LYS A 56 -11.52 1.74 -17.55
N ILE A 57 -12.20 0.82 -16.88
CA ILE A 57 -12.47 0.83 -15.43
C ILE A 57 -11.24 0.29 -14.70
N GLY A 58 -10.62 1.13 -13.87
CA GLY A 58 -9.54 0.72 -12.97
C GLY A 58 -8.21 1.44 -13.19
N VAL A 59 -7.70 2.05 -12.13
CA VAL A 59 -6.40 2.73 -12.12
C VAL A 59 -5.42 1.95 -11.24
N PRO A 60 -4.17 1.74 -11.68
CA PRO A 60 -3.16 1.07 -10.88
C PRO A 60 -2.77 1.94 -9.66
N LEU A 61 -3.06 1.46 -8.45
CA LEU A 61 -2.73 2.09 -7.17
C LEU A 61 -1.28 1.79 -6.77
N ALA A 62 -0.80 0.57 -7.03
CA ALA A 62 0.52 0.12 -6.61
C ALA A 62 1.67 1.06 -7.04
N PRO A 63 1.70 1.60 -8.28
CA PRO A 63 2.74 2.52 -8.70
C PRO A 63 2.71 3.86 -7.96
N ALA A 64 1.54 4.37 -7.59
CA ALA A 64 1.41 5.63 -6.86
C ALA A 64 1.84 5.46 -5.40
N MET A 65 1.39 4.40 -4.74
CA MET A 65 1.82 4.08 -3.38
C MET A 65 3.32 3.79 -3.30
N THR A 66 3.87 3.05 -4.26
CA THR A 66 5.33 2.79 -4.31
C THR A 66 6.10 4.10 -4.40
N HIS A 67 5.66 5.02 -5.24
CA HIS A 67 6.29 6.33 -5.38
C HIS A 67 6.20 7.15 -4.07
N ALA A 68 5.05 7.13 -3.40
CA ALA A 68 4.86 7.78 -2.11
C ALA A 68 5.79 7.22 -1.03
N ILE A 69 5.83 5.89 -0.85
CA ILE A 69 6.69 5.22 0.15
C ILE A 69 8.18 5.48 -0.13
N CYS A 70 8.59 5.47 -1.39
CA CYS A 70 9.97 5.82 -1.78
C CYS A 70 10.32 7.27 -1.44
N TYR A 71 9.38 8.21 -1.68
CA TYR A 71 9.56 9.62 -1.31
C TYR A 71 9.67 9.81 0.20
N MET A 72 8.77 9.21 0.96
CA MET A 72 8.79 9.25 2.43
C MET A 72 10.13 8.74 2.97
N LYS A 73 10.63 7.63 2.41
CA LYS A 73 11.95 7.09 2.80
C LYS A 73 13.11 8.01 2.40
N LYS A 74 13.04 8.62 1.22
CA LYS A 74 14.07 9.56 0.75
C LYS A 74 14.12 10.81 1.63
N ASP A 75 12.98 11.35 2.01
CA ASP A 75 12.90 12.54 2.85
C ASP A 75 13.31 12.23 4.30
N ASN A 76 12.93 11.07 4.85
CA ASN A 76 13.46 10.62 6.14
C ASN A 76 15.00 10.54 6.12
N LYS A 77 15.60 9.99 5.06
CA LYS A 77 17.06 9.95 4.92
C LYS A 77 17.69 11.33 4.83
N ARG A 78 17.02 12.31 4.23
CA ARG A 78 17.52 13.70 4.16
C ARG A 78 17.48 14.36 5.53
N ILE A 79 16.37 14.20 6.25
CA ILE A 79 16.22 14.71 7.62
C ILE A 79 17.31 14.13 8.52
N THR A 80 17.55 12.81 8.47
CA THR A 80 18.61 12.17 9.25
C THR A 80 20.02 12.62 8.80
N ALA A 81 20.22 12.83 7.49
CA ALA A 81 21.50 13.28 6.95
C ALA A 81 21.83 14.75 7.31
N GLU A 82 20.81 15.61 7.37
CA GLU A 82 20.96 17.01 7.80
C GLU A 82 21.21 17.09 9.31
N ALA A 83 20.55 16.26 10.12
CA ALA A 83 20.80 16.17 11.56
C ALA A 83 22.24 15.74 11.89
N CYS A 84 22.82 14.80 11.12
CA CYS A 84 24.23 14.39 11.32
C CYS A 84 25.24 15.37 10.72
N ALA A 85 24.85 16.20 9.74
CA ALA A 85 25.73 17.22 9.15
C ALA A 85 25.98 18.40 10.09
N ASP A 86 25.00 18.77 10.92
CA ASP A 86 25.15 19.83 11.94
C ASP A 86 26.06 19.39 13.11
N SER A 87 26.30 18.08 13.23
CA SER A 87 27.20 17.49 14.22
C SER A 87 28.65 17.34 13.73
N LEU A 88 28.96 17.70 12.47
CA LEU A 88 30.26 17.38 11.83
C LEU A 88 31.12 18.58 11.44
N ASN A 89 31.09 19.67 12.22
CA ASN A 89 32.12 20.70 12.15
C ASN A 89 33.29 20.39 13.11
N THR A 90 33.98 19.25 12.93
CA THR A 90 35.41 19.09 13.25
C THR A 90 36.03 17.92 12.45
N ALA A 91 36.80 18.28 11.42
CA ALA A 91 37.87 17.58 10.70
C ALA A 91 37.90 16.03 10.53
N ASN A 92 37.95 15.65 9.24
CA ASN A 92 38.64 14.55 8.55
C ASN A 92 38.01 13.13 8.44
N PRO A 93 37.97 12.54 7.22
CA PRO A 93 37.41 11.20 6.97
C PRO A 93 38.50 10.12 6.94
N THR A 94 38.30 8.99 7.63
CA THR A 94 39.02 7.75 7.34
C THR A 94 38.18 6.51 7.72
N SER A 95 37.89 5.71 6.70
CA SER A 95 37.47 4.30 6.67
C SER A 95 36.97 3.55 7.93
N SER A 96 35.82 2.92 7.71
CA SER A 96 35.48 1.51 7.99
C SER A 96 34.86 1.09 9.33
N THR A 97 34.02 0.06 9.18
CA THR A 97 33.52 -0.95 10.12
C THR A 97 32.28 -0.65 10.97
N ASN A 98 31.42 -1.67 10.99
CA ASN A 98 30.21 -1.86 11.79
C ASN A 98 30.33 -1.27 13.19
N ASP A 99 29.31 -0.51 13.60
CA ASP A 99 28.85 -0.54 14.97
C ASP A 99 27.34 -0.35 15.03
N GLN A 100 26.70 -1.22 15.81
CA GLN A 100 25.35 -1.04 16.32
C GLN A 100 25.41 0.08 17.35
N SER A 101 25.22 1.33 16.91
CA SER A 101 24.90 2.42 17.82
C SER A 101 23.39 2.42 18.03
N GLU A 102 22.96 2.07 19.25
CA GLU A 102 21.66 2.48 19.79
C GLU A 102 21.69 4.01 19.96
N GLU A 103 21.56 4.73 18.84
CA GLU A 103 21.22 6.14 18.87
C GLU A 103 19.75 6.25 19.29
N SER A 104 19.47 7.15 20.25
CA SER A 104 18.12 7.57 20.58
C SER A 104 17.52 8.31 19.39
N ASP A 105 17.16 7.54 18.35
CA ASP A 105 16.48 7.98 17.16
C ASP A 105 15.17 8.64 17.60
N GLU A 106 15.06 9.95 17.42
CA GLU A 106 13.77 10.61 17.38
C GLU A 106 13.03 10.04 16.17
N LYS A 107 12.33 8.93 16.40
CA LYS A 107 11.80 8.06 15.35
C LYS A 107 10.77 8.84 14.55
N SER A 108 11.18 9.37 13.38
CA SER A 108 10.32 10.17 12.52
C SER A 108 9.07 9.37 12.14
N ILE A 109 7.93 9.77 12.68
CA ILE A 109 6.68 9.04 12.51
C ILE A 109 6.16 9.33 11.11
N THR A 110 6.11 8.27 10.29
CA THR A 110 5.67 8.37 8.90
C THR A 110 4.35 7.63 8.72
N ARG A 111 3.37 8.35 8.18
CA ARG A 111 2.01 7.88 7.96
C ARG A 111 1.62 8.14 6.51
N ALA A 112 1.03 7.14 5.87
CA ALA A 112 0.37 7.29 4.58
C ALA A 112 -1.15 7.22 4.78
N VAL A 113 -1.88 8.13 4.15
CA VAL A 113 -3.35 8.13 4.14
C VAL A 113 -3.82 7.94 2.71
N VAL A 114 -4.58 6.87 2.46
CA VAL A 114 -5.14 6.50 1.17
C VAL A 114 -6.63 6.81 1.18
N ILE A 115 -7.06 7.69 0.28
CA ILE A 115 -8.48 7.97 0.06
C ILE A 115 -8.90 7.27 -1.23
N GLY A 116 -9.70 6.21 -1.07
CA GLY A 116 -10.22 5.38 -2.14
C GLY A 116 -11.58 5.89 -2.61
N ILE A 117 -11.67 6.40 -3.83
CA ILE A 117 -12.96 6.77 -4.46
C ILE A 117 -13.45 5.67 -5.41
N THR A 118 -12.51 4.86 -5.91
CA THR A 118 -12.75 3.78 -6.86
C THR A 118 -12.31 2.44 -6.26
N PRO A 119 -12.97 1.32 -6.63
CA PRO A 119 -12.50 0.01 -6.23
C PRO A 119 -11.10 -0.29 -6.79
N VAL A 120 -10.29 -1.00 -6.01
CA VAL A 120 -8.95 -1.44 -6.44
C VAL A 120 -9.08 -2.67 -7.33
N CYS A 121 -8.36 -2.70 -8.45
CA CYS A 121 -8.34 -3.84 -9.36
C CYS A 121 -7.54 -5.02 -8.78
N GLY A 122 -8.10 -6.23 -8.86
CA GLY A 122 -7.47 -7.45 -8.33
C GLY A 122 -6.12 -7.82 -8.98
N GLY A 123 -5.83 -7.33 -10.18
CA GLY A 123 -4.56 -7.59 -10.87
C GLY A 123 -3.31 -7.11 -10.11
N GLU A 124 -3.45 -6.12 -9.23
CA GLU A 124 -2.32 -5.57 -8.46
C GLU A 124 -2.14 -6.21 -7.08
N HIS A 125 -2.97 -7.18 -6.70
CA HIS A 125 -2.98 -7.77 -5.36
C HIS A 125 -1.57 -8.17 -4.88
N SER A 126 -0.81 -8.90 -5.69
CA SER A 126 0.54 -9.34 -5.31
C SER A 126 1.52 -8.18 -5.12
N SER A 127 1.43 -7.15 -5.97
CA SER A 127 2.31 -5.98 -5.89
C SER A 127 1.98 -5.14 -4.66
N LEU A 128 0.69 -4.94 -4.38
CA LEU A 128 0.22 -4.22 -3.20
C LEU A 128 0.57 -4.95 -1.89
N MET A 129 0.38 -6.26 -1.82
CA MET A 129 0.75 -7.03 -0.63
C MET A 129 2.25 -6.92 -0.31
N ASN A 130 3.11 -7.09 -1.31
CA ASN A 130 4.55 -6.90 -1.13
C ASN A 130 4.90 -5.48 -0.67
N LEU A 131 4.16 -4.49 -1.16
CA LEU A 131 4.32 -3.10 -0.76
C LEU A 131 3.88 -2.87 0.69
N PHE A 132 2.76 -3.45 1.14
CA PHE A 132 2.28 -3.32 2.52
C PHE A 132 3.21 -4.01 3.52
N PHE A 133 3.72 -5.21 3.22
CA PHE A 133 4.75 -5.85 4.05
C PHE A 133 6.04 -5.02 4.12
N SER A 134 6.42 -4.39 3.00
CA SER A 134 7.56 -3.48 2.97
C SER A 134 7.31 -2.23 3.81
N ALA A 135 6.11 -1.64 3.72
CA ALA A 135 5.70 -0.48 4.51
C ALA A 135 5.70 -0.79 6.02
N ALA A 136 5.13 -1.93 6.42
CA ALA A 136 5.12 -2.39 7.80
C ALA A 136 6.56 -2.57 8.34
N LYS A 137 7.46 -3.16 7.55
CA LYS A 137 8.89 -3.29 7.91
C LYS A 137 9.59 -1.94 8.05
N GLN A 138 9.13 -0.90 7.36
CA GLN A 138 9.64 0.46 7.48
C GLN A 138 8.91 1.29 8.57
N ASN A 139 8.01 0.68 9.36
CA ASN A 139 7.16 1.37 10.34
C ASN A 139 6.29 2.48 9.72
N ILE A 140 5.86 2.32 8.47
CA ILE A 140 4.94 3.25 7.82
C ILE A 140 3.52 2.72 8.00
N CYS A 141 2.71 3.41 8.80
CA CYS A 141 1.29 3.08 8.98
C CYS A 141 0.48 3.55 7.77
N VAL A 142 -0.38 2.68 7.23
CA VAL A 142 -1.27 3.01 6.11
C VAL A 142 -2.71 3.09 6.60
N ASP A 143 -3.26 4.30 6.63
CA ASP A 143 -4.68 4.51 6.86
C ASP A 143 -5.43 4.55 5.54
N VAL A 144 -6.61 3.96 5.52
CA VAL A 144 -7.47 3.86 4.37
C VAL A 144 -8.84 4.42 4.71
N ILE A 145 -9.32 5.31 3.84
CA ILE A 145 -10.70 5.76 3.84
C ILE A 145 -11.32 5.36 2.51
N SER A 146 -12.26 4.42 2.52
CA SER A 146 -13.02 4.03 1.34
C SER A 146 -14.31 4.83 1.26
N LEU A 147 -14.48 5.56 0.16
CA LEU A 147 -15.72 6.24 -0.21
C LEU A 147 -16.57 5.40 -1.19
N ALA A 148 -15.99 4.34 -1.75
CA ALA A 148 -16.69 3.40 -2.65
C ALA A 148 -17.38 2.29 -1.87
N ASP A 149 -18.47 1.75 -2.44
CA ASP A 149 -19.21 0.61 -1.88
C ASP A 149 -18.29 -0.60 -1.59
N ASP A 150 -18.50 -1.23 -0.44
CA ASP A 150 -17.57 -2.14 0.26
C ASP A 150 -17.17 -3.43 -0.45
N ASN A 151 -17.75 -3.74 -1.63
CA ASN A 151 -17.58 -5.04 -2.26
C ASN A 151 -16.14 -5.34 -2.75
N ASN A 152 -15.25 -4.35 -2.80
CA ASN A 152 -13.88 -4.50 -3.31
C ASN A 152 -12.78 -3.99 -2.33
N GLY A 153 -13.13 -3.66 -1.09
CA GLY A 153 -12.22 -3.05 -0.10
C GLY A 153 -11.22 -4.01 0.56
N GLY A 154 -11.34 -5.33 0.37
CA GLY A 154 -10.60 -6.32 1.15
C GLY A 154 -9.07 -6.15 1.12
N ILE A 155 -8.47 -5.79 -0.02
CA ILE A 155 -7.01 -5.58 -0.12
C ILE A 155 -6.54 -4.35 0.66
N LEU A 156 -7.34 -3.29 0.71
CA LEU A 156 -7.01 -2.09 1.47
C LEU A 156 -7.29 -2.30 2.97
N GLN A 157 -8.27 -3.13 3.30
CA GLN A 157 -8.50 -3.57 4.67
C GLN A 157 -7.31 -4.40 5.19
N GLN A 158 -6.78 -5.32 4.39
CA GLN A 158 -5.53 -6.03 4.68
C GLN A 158 -4.35 -5.04 4.83
N ALA A 159 -4.29 -3.98 4.02
CA ALA A 159 -3.24 -2.97 4.13
C ALA A 159 -3.21 -2.30 5.51
N ALA A 160 -4.38 -1.90 6.01
CA ALA A 160 -4.54 -1.31 7.33
C ALA A 160 -4.13 -2.31 8.42
N ASP A 161 -4.59 -3.57 8.34
CA ASP A 161 -4.28 -4.59 9.34
C ASP A 161 -2.77 -4.95 9.38
N ILE A 162 -2.15 -5.17 8.22
CA ILE A 162 -0.71 -5.50 8.09
C ILE A 162 0.18 -4.38 8.63
N THR A 163 -0.22 -3.12 8.41
CA THR A 163 0.60 -1.95 8.79
C THR A 163 0.25 -1.37 10.15
N GLY A 164 -0.77 -1.90 10.84
CA GLY A 164 -1.31 -1.32 12.08
C GLY A 164 -1.99 0.04 11.88
N GLY A 165 -2.47 0.30 10.67
CA GLY A 165 -3.24 1.49 10.31
C GLY A 165 -4.74 1.31 10.54
N LEU A 166 -5.51 2.25 10.01
CA LEU A 166 -6.97 2.30 10.18
C LEU A 166 -7.70 2.12 8.85
N PHE A 167 -8.77 1.34 8.83
CA PHE A 167 -9.68 1.28 7.69
C PHE A 167 -11.03 1.86 8.07
N LEU A 168 -11.51 2.84 7.31
CA LEU A 168 -12.79 3.50 7.52
C LEU A 168 -13.61 3.45 6.24
N HIS A 169 -14.81 2.90 6.32
CA HIS A 169 -15.80 3.03 5.26
C HIS A 169 -16.65 4.28 5.51
N THR A 170 -16.78 5.16 4.51
CA THR A 170 -17.59 6.37 4.61
C THR A 170 -18.35 6.59 3.31
N PRO A 171 -19.61 6.12 3.20
CA PRO A 171 -20.36 6.18 1.95
C PRO A 171 -20.73 7.62 1.56
N ASN A 172 -20.89 8.50 2.56
CA ASN A 172 -21.25 9.91 2.34
C ASN A 172 -19.99 10.79 2.29
N PRO A 173 -19.64 11.39 1.13
CA PRO A 173 -18.43 12.22 1.02
C PRO A 173 -18.49 13.48 1.89
N THR A 174 -19.69 13.96 2.25
CA THR A 174 -19.89 15.08 3.17
C THR A 174 -19.34 14.80 4.58
N ASN A 175 -19.29 13.54 5.00
CA ASN A 175 -18.77 13.14 6.30
C ASN A 175 -17.24 12.97 6.31
N LEU A 176 -16.57 13.05 5.16
CA LEU A 176 -15.13 12.81 5.04
C LEU A 176 -14.31 13.72 5.97
N LEU A 177 -14.65 15.01 6.05
CA LEU A 177 -13.95 15.96 6.91
C LEU A 177 -14.07 15.56 8.39
N LYS A 178 -15.27 15.18 8.83
CA LYS A 178 -15.53 14.73 10.20
C LYS A 178 -14.67 13.51 10.53
N VAL A 179 -14.61 12.56 9.60
CA VAL A 179 -13.83 11.32 9.74
C VAL A 179 -12.33 11.61 9.82
N LEU A 180 -11.80 12.45 8.92
CA LEU A 180 -10.40 12.87 8.92
C LEU A 180 -10.01 13.55 10.24
N MET A 181 -10.82 14.50 10.71
CA MET A 181 -10.54 15.25 11.94
C MET A 181 -10.62 14.36 13.19
N THR A 182 -11.47 13.35 13.19
CA THR A 182 -11.67 12.48 14.36
C THR A 182 -10.62 11.37 14.45
N HIS A 183 -10.25 10.74 13.32
CA HIS A 183 -9.45 9.51 13.33
C HIS A 183 -8.05 9.64 12.71
N VAL A 184 -7.87 10.61 11.80
CA VAL A 184 -6.61 10.77 11.05
C VAL A 184 -5.75 11.91 11.60
N LEU A 185 -6.34 12.79 12.42
CA LEU A 185 -5.63 13.93 13.03
C LEU A 185 -4.54 13.50 14.04
N ALA A 186 -4.80 12.47 14.83
CA ALA A 186 -3.88 12.01 15.86
C ALA A 186 -2.73 11.17 15.27
N ASP A 187 -1.55 11.29 15.88
CA ASP A 187 -0.38 10.47 15.62
C ASP A 187 -0.69 8.97 15.87
N PRO A 188 -0.13 8.03 15.07
CA PRO A 188 -0.32 6.60 15.32
C PRO A 188 -0.03 6.17 16.77
N ALA A 189 0.99 6.77 17.41
CA ALA A 189 1.41 6.41 18.76
C ALA A 189 0.34 6.72 19.81
N TYR A 190 -0.39 7.83 19.65
CA TYR A 190 -1.44 8.24 20.59
C TYR A 190 -2.81 7.65 20.26
N ARG A 191 -2.97 6.89 19.17
CA ARG A 191 -4.28 6.33 18.82
C ARG A 191 -4.82 5.33 19.82
N ALA A 192 -3.96 4.66 20.58
CA ALA A 192 -4.39 3.70 21.60
C ALA A 192 -5.16 4.37 22.75
N SER A 193 -5.00 5.69 22.95
CA SER A 193 -5.76 6.42 23.98
C SER A 193 -7.17 6.81 23.55
N PHE A 194 -7.51 6.65 22.27
CA PHE A 194 -8.83 6.98 21.73
C PHE A 194 -9.60 5.71 21.34
N PRO A 195 -10.94 5.71 21.46
CA PRO A 195 -11.75 4.63 20.92
C PRO A 195 -11.49 4.48 19.42
N GLN A 196 -10.98 3.32 19.01
CA GLN A 196 -10.77 3.02 17.61
C GLN A 196 -11.97 2.26 17.05
N PRO A 197 -12.36 2.54 15.78
CA PRO A 197 -13.31 1.69 15.10
C PRO A 197 -12.74 0.29 14.96
N THR A 198 -13.55 -0.70 15.30
CA THR A 198 -13.19 -2.11 15.16
C THR A 198 -13.10 -2.46 13.69
N LEU A 199 -12.00 -3.07 13.29
CA LEU A 199 -11.88 -3.67 11.97
C LEU A 199 -12.70 -4.96 11.95
N ASP A 200 -13.67 -5.05 11.03
CA ASP A 200 -14.38 -6.30 10.78
C ASP A 200 -13.41 -7.40 10.32
N SER A 201 -13.85 -8.66 10.37
CA SER A 201 -13.03 -9.81 9.98
C SER A 201 -12.44 -9.62 8.57
N VAL A 202 -11.11 -9.49 8.49
CA VAL A 202 -10.38 -9.29 7.25
C VAL A 202 -10.24 -10.62 6.51
N ASP A 203 -10.58 -10.64 5.22
CA ASP A 203 -10.43 -11.83 4.39
C ASP A 203 -9.00 -11.94 3.83
N TYR A 204 -8.22 -12.91 4.31
CA TYR A 204 -6.84 -13.17 3.89
C TYR A 204 -6.68 -14.26 2.82
N ARG A 205 -7.78 -14.65 2.15
CA ARG A 205 -7.70 -15.67 1.09
C ARG A 205 -6.69 -15.28 0.01
N ALA A 206 -5.96 -16.28 -0.50
CA ALA A 206 -5.01 -16.06 -1.56
C ALA A 206 -5.72 -15.77 -2.90
N SER A 207 -5.20 -14.81 -3.68
CA SER A 207 -5.62 -14.62 -5.06
C SER A 207 -4.91 -15.62 -5.97
N CYS A 208 -5.65 -16.34 -6.83
CA CYS A 208 -5.02 -17.25 -7.77
C CYS A 208 -4.24 -16.49 -8.86
N ALA A 209 -3.05 -16.98 -9.22
CA ALA A 209 -2.22 -16.41 -10.28
C ALA A 209 -2.81 -16.57 -11.70
N CYS A 210 -3.89 -17.36 -11.85
CA CYS A 210 -4.55 -17.61 -13.13
C CYS A 210 -5.57 -16.53 -13.50
N HIS A 211 -6.37 -16.10 -12.52
CA HIS A 211 -7.53 -15.23 -12.74
C HIS A 211 -7.54 -14.00 -11.83
N HIS A 212 -6.59 -13.90 -10.89
CA HIS A 212 -6.52 -12.83 -9.89
C HIS A 212 -7.79 -12.72 -9.02
N GLN A 213 -8.45 -13.86 -8.80
CA GLN A 213 -9.62 -13.99 -7.94
C GLN A 213 -9.25 -14.72 -6.65
N LEU A 214 -9.89 -14.33 -5.54
CA LEU A 214 -9.74 -14.98 -4.24
C LEU A 214 -10.22 -16.43 -4.31
N VAL A 215 -9.42 -17.35 -3.78
CA VAL A 215 -9.74 -18.78 -3.71
C VAL A 215 -9.69 -19.25 -2.26
N SER A 216 -10.68 -20.06 -1.85
CA SER A 216 -10.69 -20.70 -0.54
C SER A 216 -9.76 -21.92 -0.51
N ASN A 217 -9.75 -22.71 -1.59
CA ASN A 217 -8.89 -23.86 -1.78
C ASN A 217 -8.08 -23.68 -3.06
N GLY A 218 -6.77 -23.90 -3.00
CA GLY A 218 -5.88 -23.72 -4.14
C GLY A 218 -4.70 -24.69 -4.12
N TRP A 219 -4.06 -24.85 -5.27
CA TRP A 219 -2.85 -25.65 -5.44
C TRP A 219 -1.63 -24.73 -5.41
N VAL A 220 -0.60 -25.08 -4.66
CA VAL A 220 0.63 -24.27 -4.56
C VAL A 220 1.71 -24.88 -5.45
N CYS A 221 2.33 -24.05 -6.30
CA CYS A 221 3.49 -24.48 -7.07
C CYS A 221 4.69 -24.71 -6.14
N SER A 222 5.32 -25.89 -6.20
CA SER A 222 6.49 -26.22 -5.39
C SER A 222 7.76 -25.45 -5.75
N VAL A 223 7.79 -24.77 -6.91
CA VAL A 223 8.96 -24.03 -7.40
C VAL A 223 8.84 -22.55 -7.10
N CYS A 224 7.73 -21.91 -7.49
CA CYS A 224 7.55 -20.46 -7.34
C CYS A 224 6.54 -20.05 -6.27
N LEU A 225 5.97 -21.00 -5.52
CA LEU A 225 4.98 -20.76 -4.46
C LEU A 225 3.68 -20.06 -4.93
N SER A 226 3.45 -19.93 -6.24
CA SER A 226 2.23 -19.33 -6.76
C SER A 226 1.00 -20.22 -6.50
N VAL A 227 -0.11 -19.60 -6.08
CA VAL A 227 -1.39 -20.28 -5.86
C VAL A 227 -2.19 -20.36 -7.17
N LEU A 228 -2.70 -21.56 -7.48
CA LEU A 228 -3.51 -21.88 -8.66
C LEU A 228 -4.92 -22.28 -8.20
N CYS A 229 -5.96 -21.82 -8.90
CA CYS A 229 -7.35 -22.13 -8.58
C CYS A 229 -7.75 -23.58 -8.90
N GLN A 230 -7.01 -24.25 -9.77
CA GLN A 230 -7.22 -25.63 -10.17
C GLN A 230 -5.89 -26.31 -10.42
N TYR A 231 -5.87 -27.64 -10.33
CA TYR A 231 -4.69 -28.40 -10.69
C TYR A 231 -4.38 -28.20 -12.18
N MET A 232 -3.12 -27.91 -12.49
CA MET A 232 -2.61 -27.82 -13.85
C MET A 232 -1.26 -28.52 -13.88
N PRO A 233 -0.96 -29.40 -14.86
CA PRO A 233 0.31 -30.13 -14.93
C PRO A 233 1.52 -29.23 -15.20
N ILE A 234 1.29 -28.00 -15.65
CA ILE A 234 2.32 -27.00 -15.93
C ILE A 234 1.93 -25.71 -15.20
N CYS A 235 2.87 -25.13 -14.44
CA CYS A 235 2.64 -23.86 -13.77
C CYS A 235 2.44 -22.72 -14.79
N LYS A 236 1.37 -21.94 -14.68
CA LYS A 236 1.15 -20.78 -15.56
C LYS A 236 2.21 -19.68 -15.38
N VAL A 237 2.78 -19.57 -14.18
CA VAL A 237 3.76 -18.53 -13.79
C VAL A 237 5.18 -18.93 -14.21
N CYS A 238 5.76 -19.96 -13.58
CA CYS A 238 7.17 -20.34 -13.81
C CYS A 238 7.38 -21.41 -14.89
N LYS A 239 6.31 -21.92 -15.51
CA LYS A 239 6.34 -22.97 -16.55
C LYS A 239 6.95 -24.32 -16.12
N SER A 240 7.12 -24.55 -14.82
CA SER A 240 7.57 -25.85 -14.30
C SER A 240 6.54 -26.94 -14.59
N VAL A 241 7.00 -28.11 -15.03
CA VAL A 241 6.16 -29.31 -15.20
C VAL A 241 6.11 -30.08 -13.89
N PHE A 242 4.90 -30.36 -13.40
CA PHE A 242 4.70 -31.14 -12.18
C PHE A 242 4.70 -32.64 -12.50
N LYS A 243 5.63 -33.38 -11.90
CA LYS A 243 5.65 -34.84 -11.96
C LYS A 243 4.70 -35.39 -10.90
N MET A 244 3.53 -35.88 -11.30
CA MET A 244 2.63 -36.60 -10.41
C MET A 244 3.21 -37.99 -10.10
N THR A 245 3.95 -38.10 -8.99
CA THR A 245 4.48 -39.40 -8.52
C THR A 245 3.45 -40.18 -7.71
N HIS A 246 2.46 -39.51 -7.11
CA HIS A 246 1.46 -40.14 -6.24
C HIS A 246 0.04 -39.60 -6.50
N LEU A 247 -0.61 -40.06 -7.57
CA LEU A 247 -2.07 -40.08 -7.61
C LEU A 247 -2.54 -41.21 -6.68
N PRO A 248 -3.49 -40.98 -5.75
CA PRO A 248 -4.12 -42.08 -5.03
C PRO A 248 -4.77 -43.00 -6.08
N LYS A 249 -4.20 -44.19 -6.27
CA LYS A 249 -4.75 -45.20 -7.16
C LYS A 249 -6.15 -45.51 -6.66
N LYS A 250 -7.17 -45.29 -7.50
CA LYS A 250 -8.52 -45.77 -7.22
C LYS A 250 -8.42 -47.24 -6.87
N ILE A 251 -8.78 -47.60 -5.64
CA ILE A 251 -8.91 -49.01 -5.22
C ILE A 251 -10.03 -49.58 -6.10
N LEU A 252 -9.66 -50.32 -7.14
CA LEU A 252 -10.60 -51.11 -7.92
C LEU A 252 -11.16 -52.16 -6.96
N LYS A 253 -12.40 -51.94 -6.49
CA LYS A 253 -13.16 -52.96 -5.74
C LYS A 253 -13.25 -54.19 -6.65
N ARG A 254 -12.48 -55.24 -6.35
CA ARG A 254 -12.64 -56.56 -6.97
C ARG A 254 -14.08 -57.01 -6.72
N LYS A 255 -14.88 -57.12 -7.79
CA LYS A 255 -16.18 -57.82 -7.72
C LYS A 255 -15.89 -59.25 -7.22
N ARG A 256 -16.47 -59.62 -6.07
CA ARG A 256 -16.59 -61.03 -5.68
C ARG A 256 -17.38 -61.71 -6.79
N LYS A 257 -16.83 -62.81 -7.31
CA LYS A 257 -17.50 -63.70 -8.24
C LYS A 257 -18.38 -64.60 -7.36
N ASP A 258 -19.69 -64.52 -7.56
CA ASP A 258 -20.66 -65.43 -6.96
C ASP A 258 -20.42 -66.88 -7.42
#